data_AF-A0A017S4E4-F1
#
_entry.id   AF-A0A017S4E4-F1
#
_cell.length_a   1.000
_cell.length_b   1.000
_cell.length_c   1.000
_cell.angle_alpha   90.00
_cell.angle_beta   90.00
_cell.angle_gamma   90.00
#
_symmetry.space_group_name_H-M   'P 1'
#
loop_
_entity.id
_entity.type
_entity.pdbx_description
1 polymer ?
#
loop_
_entity_poly.entity_id
_entity_poly.type
_entity_poly.pdbx_seq_one_letter_code
_entity_poly.pdbx_strand_id
1 'polypeptide(L)'
;MVSVSAGLVVADEESNIIHLVHYMTQDYFEARKEYWFPDAEPNFKMICVTYLSFNTFESGPCLSEQELEARLQQNQLYDYVVRNWGYHAYATATKLEQLILDLLESDTKVSASSQALITEDYFATSHHKSKRITALHLIAYFGLNEAASTLLRYGKCLNSKDTDGRTPLPWAAQNGHDGISSCCLRQARPMLTQKTH
;
A
#
# COMPACT_ATOMS: atom_id res chain seq x y z
N MET A 1 8.55 7.47 25.58
CA MET A 1 7.55 6.42 25.28
C MET A 1 7.92 5.04 25.83
N VAL A 2 9.19 4.63 25.87
CA VAL A 2 9.64 3.33 26.44
C VAL A 2 9.37 3.18 27.95
N SER A 3 9.26 4.28 28.70
CA SER A 3 8.97 4.23 30.15
C SER A 3 7.59 3.63 30.49
N VAL A 4 6.63 3.63 29.56
CA VAL A 4 5.27 3.11 29.79
C VAL A 4 5.20 1.59 29.56
N SER A 5 6.17 1.00 28.87
CA SER A 5 6.18 -0.43 28.53
C SER A 5 6.73 -1.33 29.66
N ALA A 6 6.94 -0.78 30.87
CA ALA A 6 7.50 -1.49 32.03
C ALA A 6 8.81 -2.25 31.73
N GLY A 7 9.57 -1.79 30.73
CA GLY A 7 10.81 -2.44 30.30
C GLY A 7 10.60 -3.73 29.51
N LEU A 8 9.44 -3.94 28.88
CA LEU A 8 9.16 -5.07 27.97
C LEU A 8 9.53 -4.78 26.52
N VAL A 9 9.78 -3.52 26.20
CA VAL A 9 10.01 -3.03 24.84
C VAL A 9 11.32 -2.27 24.80
N VAL A 10 12.13 -2.53 23.78
CA VAL A 10 13.38 -1.81 23.47
C VAL A 10 13.21 -1.15 22.10
N ALA A 11 13.62 0.10 22.00
CA ALA A 11 13.75 0.78 20.72
C ALA A 11 15.19 0.63 20.24
N ASP A 12 15.37 0.05 19.07
CA ASP A 12 16.66 0.07 18.38
C ASP A 12 16.77 1.35 17.56
N GLU A 13 17.71 2.21 17.95
CA GLU A 13 17.93 3.51 17.31
C GLU A 13 18.59 3.38 15.93
N GLU A 14 19.28 2.28 15.62
CA GLU A 14 19.89 2.07 14.30
C GLU A 14 18.88 1.59 13.27
N SER A 15 18.01 0.65 13.66
CA SER A 15 17.00 0.08 12.75
C SER A 15 15.67 0.83 12.76
N ASN A 16 15.46 1.77 13.69
CA ASN A 16 14.14 2.39 13.97
C ASN A 16 13.04 1.36 14.29
N ILE A 17 13.41 0.16 14.74
CA ILE A 17 12.46 -0.90 15.07
C ILE A 17 12.29 -0.98 16.59
N ILE A 18 11.02 -1.06 16.99
CA ILE A 18 10.62 -1.36 18.36
C ILE A 18 10.47 -2.88 18.48
N HIS A 19 11.24 -3.51 19.35
CA HIS A 19 11.18 -4.96 19.58
C HIS A 19 10.98 -5.29 21.07
N LEU A 20 10.54 -6.51 21.34
CA LEU A 20 10.38 -6.99 22.71
C LEU A 20 11.73 -7.44 23.27
N VAL A 21 11.95 -7.17 24.56
CA VAL A 21 13.26 -7.37 25.23
C VAL A 21 13.75 -8.81 25.18
N HIS A 22 12.83 -9.77 25.07
CA HIS A 22 13.15 -11.19 25.08
C HIS A 22 12.29 -11.93 24.06
N TYR A 23 12.90 -12.87 23.32
CA TYR A 23 12.20 -13.65 22.31
C TYR A 23 11.00 -14.43 22.88
N MET A 24 11.11 -15.00 24.09
CA MET A 24 9.96 -15.66 24.75
C MET A 24 8.80 -14.70 25.02
N THR A 25 9.07 -13.41 25.25
CA THR A 25 8.02 -12.39 25.38
C THR A 25 7.33 -12.18 24.04
N GLN A 26 8.11 -12.15 22.94
CA GLN A 26 7.57 -12.10 21.58
C GLN A 26 6.72 -13.33 21.26
N ASP A 27 7.23 -14.54 21.49
CA ASP A 27 6.48 -15.79 21.29
C ASP A 27 5.17 -15.80 22.09
N TYR A 28 5.21 -15.30 23.34
CA TYR A 28 4.05 -15.24 24.21
C TYR A 28 2.95 -14.31 23.67
N PHE A 29 3.33 -13.13 23.18
CA PHE A 29 2.39 -12.17 22.57
C PHE A 29 1.91 -12.65 21.20
N GLU A 30 2.79 -13.17 20.35
CA GLU A 30 2.42 -13.70 19.04
C GLU A 30 1.41 -14.84 19.17
N ALA A 31 1.60 -15.77 20.12
CA ALA A 31 0.68 -16.86 20.37
C ALA A 31 -0.70 -16.43 20.90
N ARG A 32 -0.83 -15.19 21.41
CA ARG A 32 -2.07 -14.67 22.03
C ARG A 32 -2.67 -13.48 21.29
N LYS A 33 -1.98 -12.92 20.29
CA LYS A 33 -2.36 -11.68 19.62
C LYS A 33 -3.79 -11.74 19.07
N GLU A 34 -4.17 -12.86 18.46
CA GLU A 34 -5.50 -13.05 17.85
C GLU A 34 -6.59 -13.18 18.91
N TYR A 35 -6.27 -13.74 20.08
CA TYR A 35 -7.21 -13.87 21.18
C TYR A 35 -7.42 -12.55 21.92
N TRP A 36 -6.36 -11.79 22.15
CA TRP A 36 -6.43 -10.50 22.86
C TRP A 36 -6.86 -9.35 21.96
N PHE A 37 -6.50 -9.41 20.69
CA PHE A 37 -6.78 -8.37 19.70
C PHE A 37 -7.37 -8.97 18.42
N PRO A 38 -8.55 -9.63 18.51
CA PRO A 38 -9.18 -10.28 17.36
C PRO A 38 -9.46 -9.30 16.21
N ASP A 39 -9.69 -8.02 16.53
CA ASP A 39 -9.97 -6.98 15.55
C ASP A 39 -8.78 -6.04 15.28
N ALA A 40 -7.57 -6.33 15.78
CA ALA A 40 -6.43 -5.41 15.60
C ALA A 40 -6.15 -5.15 14.11
N GLU A 41 -5.97 -6.20 13.32
CA GLU A 41 -5.63 -6.09 11.90
C GLU A 41 -6.70 -5.33 11.08
N PRO A 42 -8.00 -5.68 11.13
CA PRO A 42 -9.00 -4.92 10.39
C PRO A 42 -9.14 -3.48 10.88
N ASN A 43 -8.94 -3.20 12.17
CA ASN A 43 -8.96 -1.84 12.69
C ASN A 43 -7.77 -1.01 12.20
N PHE A 44 -6.57 -1.57 12.17
CA PHE A 44 -5.39 -0.87 11.64
C PHE A 44 -5.57 -0.51 10.17
N LYS A 45 -6.08 -1.43 9.35
CA LYS A 45 -6.41 -1.14 7.95
C LYS A 45 -7.47 -0.05 7.80
N MET A 46 -8.54 -0.15 8.58
CA MET A 46 -9.61 0.85 8.59
C MET A 46 -9.05 2.24 8.89
N ILE A 47 -8.19 2.36 9.90
CA ILE A 47 -7.54 3.61 10.27
C ILE A 47 -6.67 4.12 9.11
N CYS A 48 -5.83 3.26 8.53
CA CYS A 48 -4.93 3.63 7.44
C CYS A 48 -5.70 4.11 6.19
N VAL A 49 -6.70 3.36 5.73
CA VAL A 49 -7.52 3.72 4.56
C VAL A 49 -8.33 5.00 4.84
N THR A 50 -8.89 5.13 6.03
CA THR A 50 -9.63 6.34 6.44
C THR A 50 -8.69 7.55 6.42
N TYR A 51 -7.47 7.40 6.94
CA TYR A 51 -6.46 8.45 6.94
C TYR A 51 -6.12 8.90 5.51
N LEU A 52 -5.81 7.97 4.60
CA LEU A 52 -5.55 8.27 3.19
C LEU A 52 -6.75 8.88 2.45
N SER A 53 -7.96 8.72 2.99
CA SER A 53 -9.19 9.29 2.44
C SER A 53 -9.45 10.74 2.86
N PHE A 54 -8.61 11.33 3.73
CA PHE A 54 -8.75 12.71 4.17
C PHE A 54 -8.64 13.72 3.03
N ASN A 55 -9.35 14.85 3.17
CA ASN A 55 -9.39 15.93 2.17
C ASN A 55 -8.01 16.55 1.90
N THR A 56 -7.07 16.46 2.84
CA THR A 56 -5.68 16.89 2.66
C THR A 56 -5.04 16.26 1.41
N PHE A 57 -5.41 15.02 1.08
CA PHE A 57 -4.87 14.27 -0.06
C PHE A 57 -5.67 14.45 -1.35
N GLU A 58 -6.80 15.15 -1.32
CA GLU A 58 -7.64 15.44 -2.49
C GLU A 58 -6.94 16.41 -3.47
N SER A 59 -5.97 17.18 -2.97
CA SER A 59 -5.12 18.07 -3.78
C SER A 59 -4.20 17.33 -4.76
N GLY A 60 -4.07 16.00 -4.62
CA GLY A 60 -3.22 15.19 -5.50
C GLY A 60 -1.73 15.21 -5.11
N PRO A 61 -0.84 14.84 -6.03
CA PRO A 61 0.60 14.80 -5.75
C PRO A 61 1.16 16.22 -5.59
N CYS A 62 2.10 16.38 -4.66
CA CYS A 62 2.90 17.58 -4.48
C CYS A 62 3.70 17.89 -5.76
N LEU A 63 3.83 19.17 -6.10
CA LEU A 63 4.50 19.63 -7.31
C LEU A 63 6.00 19.87 -7.10
N SER A 64 6.43 19.96 -5.85
CA SER A 64 7.84 20.14 -5.46
C SER A 64 8.22 19.22 -4.30
N GLU A 65 9.53 19.04 -4.11
CA GLU A 65 10.09 18.30 -2.98
C GLU A 65 9.76 18.99 -1.66
N GLN A 66 9.82 20.33 -1.62
CA GLN A 66 9.50 21.12 -0.43
C GLN A 66 8.03 20.94 -0.02
N GLU A 67 7.11 20.88 -0.99
CA GLU A 67 5.69 20.61 -0.70
C GLU A 67 5.48 19.19 -0.17
N LEU A 68 6.21 18.20 -0.70
CA LEU A 68 6.11 16.82 -0.24
C LEU A 68 6.70 16.67 1.17
N GLU A 69 7.85 17.26 1.44
CA GLU A 69 8.47 17.28 2.75
C GLU A 69 7.55 17.98 3.77
N ALA A 70 6.99 19.14 3.43
CA ALA A 70 6.02 19.83 4.27
C ALA A 70 4.77 18.96 4.54
N ARG A 71 4.27 18.23 3.53
CA ARG A 71 3.16 17.30 3.71
C ARG A 71 3.52 16.16 4.66
N LEU A 72 4.70 15.55 4.52
CA LEU A 72 5.16 14.49 5.41
C LEU A 72 5.31 15.00 6.86
N GLN A 73 5.85 16.20 7.05
CA GLN A 73 6.01 16.82 8.37
C GLN A 73 4.65 17.18 9.01
N GLN A 74 3.70 17.69 8.22
CA GLN A 74 2.36 18.07 8.72
C GLN A 74 1.48 16.84 9.02
N ASN A 75 1.77 15.70 8.39
CA ASN A 75 0.98 14.50 8.46
C ASN A 75 1.84 13.36 9.03
N GLN A 76 2.04 13.37 10.36
CA GLN A 76 3.01 12.53 11.06
C GLN A 76 2.90 11.03 10.78
N LEU A 77 1.69 10.52 10.49
CA LEU A 77 1.47 9.10 10.20
C LEU A 77 1.50 8.80 8.69
N TYR A 78 1.67 9.80 7.82
CA TYR A 78 1.45 9.62 6.39
C TYR A 78 2.41 8.62 5.76
N ASP A 79 3.71 8.74 6.03
CA ASP A 79 4.73 7.81 5.53
C ASP A 79 4.44 6.36 5.98
N TYR A 80 4.18 6.18 7.27
CA TYR A 80 3.81 4.88 7.81
C TYR A 80 2.54 4.32 7.13
N VAL A 81 1.50 5.14 7.01
CA VAL A 81 0.20 4.73 6.47
C VAL A 81 0.33 4.34 5.00
N VAL A 82 1.00 5.14 4.16
CA VAL A 82 1.12 4.82 2.71
C VAL A 82 1.88 3.52 2.46
N ARG A 83 2.78 3.12 3.36
CA ARG A 83 3.51 1.86 3.29
C ARG A 83 2.75 0.66 3.83
N ASN A 84 1.79 0.87 4.74
CA ASN A 84 1.19 -0.24 5.50
C ASN A 84 -0.29 -0.49 5.23
N TRP A 85 -1.02 0.45 4.60
CA TRP A 85 -2.48 0.37 4.46
C TRP A 85 -2.97 -0.86 3.68
N GLY A 86 -2.16 -1.40 2.78
CA GLY A 86 -2.52 -2.54 1.93
C GLY A 86 -2.01 -3.91 2.39
N TYR A 87 -1.14 -3.98 3.41
CA TYR A 87 -0.60 -5.26 3.91
C TYR A 87 -1.57 -5.99 4.86
N HIS A 88 -1.40 -7.32 5.00
CA HIS A 88 -2.18 -8.29 5.80
C HIS A 88 -3.44 -8.85 5.13
N ALA A 89 -3.31 -10.01 4.50
CA ALA A 89 -4.39 -10.71 3.79
C ALA A 89 -5.18 -11.62 4.74
N TYR A 90 -6.29 -11.14 5.31
CA TYR A 90 -7.42 -12.02 5.63
C TYR A 90 -8.75 -11.26 5.64
N ALA A 91 -9.80 -12.00 5.28
CA ALA A 91 -11.21 -11.64 5.12
C ALA A 91 -11.61 -10.25 5.64
N THR A 92 -11.66 -9.27 4.74
CA THR A 92 -12.09 -7.91 5.08
C THR A 92 -13.61 -7.83 5.24
N ALA A 93 -14.06 -7.18 6.32
CA ALA A 93 -15.45 -6.75 6.45
C ALA A 93 -15.87 -5.89 5.25
N THR A 94 -17.11 -6.05 4.76
CA THR A 94 -17.65 -5.34 3.57
C THR A 94 -17.45 -3.82 3.61
N LYS A 95 -17.48 -3.21 4.80
CA LYS A 95 -17.24 -1.77 4.97
C LYS A 95 -15.80 -1.36 4.60
N LEU A 96 -14.80 -2.16 4.96
CA LEU A 96 -13.41 -1.88 4.65
C LEU A 96 -13.14 -2.02 3.15
N GLU A 97 -13.74 -3.03 2.52
CA GLU A 97 -13.65 -3.21 1.07
C GLU A 97 -14.18 -1.98 0.32
N GLN A 98 -15.34 -1.45 0.74
CA GLN A 98 -15.89 -0.23 0.12
C GLN A 98 -14.95 0.97 0.25
N LEU A 99 -14.38 1.19 1.44
CA LEU A 99 -13.44 2.31 1.64
C LEU A 99 -12.16 2.17 0.82
N ILE A 100 -11.67 0.95 0.64
CA ILE A 100 -10.53 0.67 -0.25
C ILE A 100 -10.90 1.00 -1.70
N LEU A 101 -12.09 0.60 -2.15
CA LEU A 101 -12.56 0.92 -3.50
C LEU A 101 -12.73 2.43 -3.70
N ASP A 102 -13.34 3.14 -2.74
CA ASP A 102 -13.51 4.60 -2.78
C ASP A 102 -12.16 5.32 -2.87
N LEU A 103 -11.16 4.88 -2.09
CA LEU A 103 -9.79 5.38 -2.14
C LEU A 103 -9.17 5.15 -3.53
N LEU A 104 -9.32 3.93 -4.08
CA LEU A 104 -8.77 3.53 -5.37
C LEU A 104 -9.48 4.17 -6.58
N GLU A 105 -10.69 4.69 -6.40
CA GLU A 105 -11.41 5.44 -7.43
C GLU A 105 -11.01 6.91 -7.50
N SER A 106 -10.41 7.46 -6.44
CA SER A 106 -9.89 8.83 -6.42
C SER A 106 -8.48 8.90 -7.01
N ASP A 107 -8.38 9.33 -8.28
CA ASP A 107 -7.08 9.49 -8.97
C ASP A 107 -6.12 10.44 -8.23
N THR A 108 -6.65 11.48 -7.58
CA THR A 108 -5.87 12.44 -6.78
C THR A 108 -5.26 11.77 -5.55
N LYS A 109 -6.06 11.06 -4.75
CA LYS A 109 -5.57 10.35 -3.55
C LYS A 109 -4.63 9.21 -3.87
N VAL A 110 -4.93 8.47 -4.94
CA VAL A 110 -4.02 7.43 -5.47
C VAL A 110 -2.69 8.05 -5.85
N SER A 111 -2.69 9.16 -6.59
CA SER A 111 -1.47 9.82 -7.04
C SER A 111 -0.67 10.40 -5.86
N ALA A 112 -1.34 11.00 -4.87
CA ALA A 112 -0.70 11.51 -3.65
C ALA A 112 -0.03 10.37 -2.87
N SER A 113 -0.77 9.29 -2.59
CA SER A 113 -0.29 8.13 -1.84
C SER A 113 0.86 7.42 -2.57
N SER A 114 0.76 7.30 -3.89
CA SER A 114 1.81 6.70 -4.72
C SER A 114 3.10 7.53 -4.69
N GLN A 115 3.00 8.87 -4.74
CA GLN A 115 4.17 9.75 -4.68
C GLN A 115 4.94 9.54 -3.38
N ALA A 116 4.24 9.47 -2.23
CA ALA A 116 4.86 9.27 -0.93
C ALA A 116 5.43 7.85 -0.75
N LEU A 117 4.80 6.83 -1.35
CA LEU A 117 5.28 5.44 -1.28
C LEU A 117 6.62 5.23 -2.01
N ILE A 118 6.85 5.97 -3.10
CA ILE A 118 7.93 5.67 -4.06
C ILE A 118 9.18 6.53 -3.81
N THR A 119 9.05 7.56 -2.97
CA THR A 119 10.13 8.50 -2.69
C THR A 119 11.36 7.88 -2.05
N GLU A 120 11.28 6.70 -1.44
CA GLU A 120 12.45 6.06 -0.79
C GLU A 120 12.92 4.75 -1.43
N ASP A 121 12.03 3.92 -1.99
CA ASP A 121 12.39 2.54 -2.38
C ASP A 121 12.77 2.37 -3.87
N TYR A 122 12.58 3.37 -4.72
CA TYR A 122 12.70 3.20 -6.18
C TYR A 122 13.74 4.13 -6.85
N PHE A 123 15.00 3.88 -6.49
CA PHE A 123 16.23 4.33 -7.17
C PHE A 123 16.46 5.84 -7.26
N ALA A 124 17.59 6.25 -6.70
CA ALA A 124 18.24 7.57 -6.73
C ALA A 124 18.60 8.10 -8.14
N THR A 125 17.82 7.81 -9.18
CA THR A 125 18.14 8.15 -10.57
C THR A 125 16.90 8.43 -11.41
N SER A 126 16.19 9.54 -11.21
CA SER A 126 15.51 10.24 -12.33
C SER A 126 14.83 11.51 -11.88
N HIS A 127 15.08 12.59 -12.63
CA HIS A 127 14.50 13.92 -12.48
C HIS A 127 12.99 13.93 -12.14
N HIS A 128 12.67 14.72 -11.12
CA HIS A 128 11.35 15.02 -10.54
C HIS A 128 10.24 15.31 -11.56
N LYS A 129 9.70 14.28 -12.19
CA LYS A 129 8.36 14.30 -12.75
C LYS A 129 7.50 13.37 -11.90
N SER A 130 6.34 13.86 -11.50
CA SER A 130 5.32 13.04 -10.83
C SER A 130 5.10 11.76 -11.64
N LYS A 131 5.52 10.63 -11.07
CA LYS A 131 5.35 9.32 -11.69
C LYS A 131 3.86 8.97 -11.57
N ARG A 132 3.15 9.01 -12.70
CA ARG A 132 1.74 8.61 -12.74
C ARG A 132 1.66 7.12 -12.45
N ILE A 133 1.11 6.80 -11.29
CA ILE A 133 0.82 5.44 -10.84
C ILE A 133 -0.66 5.36 -10.58
N THR A 134 -1.24 4.29 -11.11
CA THR A 134 -2.69 4.09 -11.10
C THR A 134 -3.08 3.20 -9.92
N ALA A 135 -4.36 3.21 -9.58
CA ALA A 135 -4.94 2.33 -8.58
C ALA A 135 -4.53 0.85 -8.76
N LEU A 136 -4.36 0.43 -10.02
CA LEU A 136 -4.00 -0.94 -10.36
C LEU A 136 -2.56 -1.30 -10.00
N HIS A 137 -1.65 -0.33 -10.04
CA HIS A 137 -0.28 -0.52 -9.58
C HIS A 137 -0.23 -0.65 -8.06
N LEU A 138 -1.02 0.13 -7.33
CA LEU A 138 -1.16 -0.01 -5.86
C LEU A 138 -1.78 -1.37 -5.50
N ILE A 139 -2.84 -1.78 -6.20
CA ILE A 139 -3.43 -3.12 -6.04
C ILE A 139 -2.40 -4.21 -6.26
N ALA A 140 -1.55 -4.07 -7.27
CA ALA A 140 -0.49 -5.02 -7.55
C ALA A 140 0.64 -4.98 -6.52
N TYR A 141 1.02 -3.79 -6.04
CA TYR A 141 2.05 -3.61 -5.02
C TYR A 141 1.65 -4.24 -3.68
N PHE A 142 0.37 -4.12 -3.29
CA PHE A 142 -0.14 -4.65 -2.01
C PHE A 142 -0.85 -6.01 -2.10
N GLY A 143 -1.06 -6.54 -3.31
CA GLY A 143 -1.72 -7.83 -3.50
C GLY A 143 -3.22 -7.84 -3.20
N LEU A 144 -3.93 -6.74 -3.48
CA LEU A 144 -5.36 -6.56 -3.15
C LEU A 144 -6.27 -7.35 -4.11
N ASN A 145 -6.36 -8.68 -3.95
CA ASN A 145 -7.06 -9.59 -4.87
C ASN A 145 -8.56 -9.28 -5.04
N GLU A 146 -9.23 -8.90 -3.96
CA GLU A 146 -10.64 -8.60 -3.89
C GLU A 146 -10.93 -7.30 -4.66
N ALA A 147 -10.16 -6.24 -4.37
CA ALA A 147 -10.23 -4.98 -5.10
C ALA A 147 -9.92 -5.17 -6.59
N ALA A 148 -8.91 -5.99 -6.92
CA ALA A 148 -8.61 -6.34 -8.31
C ALA A 148 -9.80 -7.01 -8.98
N SER A 149 -10.38 -8.03 -8.34
CA SER A 149 -11.53 -8.78 -8.87
C SER A 149 -12.75 -7.86 -9.08
N THR A 150 -13.00 -6.96 -8.15
CA THR A 150 -14.11 -5.99 -8.22
C THR A 150 -13.90 -4.98 -9.35
N LEU A 151 -12.72 -4.37 -9.47
CA LEU A 151 -12.42 -3.43 -10.57
C LEU A 151 -12.46 -4.11 -11.95
N LEU A 152 -12.06 -5.38 -12.04
CA LEU A 152 -12.17 -6.17 -13.26
C LEU A 152 -13.62 -6.42 -13.68
N ARG A 153 -14.50 -6.70 -12.71
CA ARG A 153 -15.94 -6.83 -12.98
C ARG A 153 -16.55 -5.53 -13.52
N TYR A 154 -16.02 -4.38 -13.11
CA TYR A 154 -16.39 -3.08 -13.66
C TYR A 154 -15.69 -2.72 -14.98
N GLY A 155 -14.90 -3.63 -15.56
CA GLY A 155 -14.28 -3.45 -16.87
C GLY A 155 -13.00 -2.62 -16.86
N LYS A 156 -12.37 -2.36 -15.71
CA LYS A 156 -11.04 -1.72 -15.68
C LYS A 156 -9.97 -2.68 -16.24
N CYS A 157 -9.08 -2.18 -17.09
CA CYS A 157 -8.01 -2.97 -17.71
C CYS A 157 -6.77 -3.05 -16.80
N LEU A 158 -6.30 -4.24 -16.43
CA LEU A 158 -5.05 -4.44 -15.65
C LEU A 158 -3.75 -4.22 -16.45
N ASN A 159 -3.83 -3.54 -17.59
CA ASN A 159 -2.69 -3.31 -18.48
C ASN A 159 -2.34 -1.81 -18.60
N SER A 160 -2.94 -0.95 -17.79
CA SER A 160 -2.60 0.47 -17.72
C SER A 160 -1.13 0.64 -17.34
N LYS A 161 -0.41 1.47 -18.09
CA LYS A 161 1.02 1.70 -17.87
C LYS A 161 1.27 2.89 -16.95
N ASP A 162 2.23 2.75 -16.04
CA ASP A 162 2.81 3.86 -15.30
C ASP A 162 3.66 4.77 -16.22
N THR A 163 4.28 5.81 -15.65
CA THR A 163 5.18 6.72 -16.40
C THR A 163 6.43 6.04 -16.95
N ASP A 164 6.87 4.95 -16.32
CA ASP A 164 8.03 4.17 -16.75
C ASP A 164 7.61 3.11 -17.80
N GLY A 165 6.34 3.13 -18.23
CA GLY A 165 5.79 2.22 -19.23
C GLY A 165 5.50 0.82 -18.70
N ARG A 166 5.61 0.61 -17.38
CA ARG A 166 5.40 -0.69 -16.73
C ARG A 166 3.91 -0.91 -16.51
N THR A 167 3.47 -2.14 -16.68
CA THR A 167 2.12 -2.56 -16.27
C THR A 167 2.12 -2.88 -14.76
N PRO A 168 0.99 -3.22 -14.15
CA PRO A 168 0.95 -3.70 -12.77
C PRO A 168 1.68 -5.05 -12.53
N LEU A 169 1.96 -5.84 -13.57
CA LEU A 169 2.56 -7.18 -13.41
C LEU A 169 3.94 -7.17 -12.72
N PRO A 170 4.92 -6.35 -13.11
CA PRO A 170 6.22 -6.31 -12.43
C PRO A 170 6.10 -5.90 -10.95
N TRP A 171 5.12 -5.04 -10.62
CA TRP A 171 4.86 -4.63 -9.24
C TRP A 171 4.37 -5.81 -8.39
N ALA A 172 3.43 -6.60 -8.91
CA ALA A 172 2.94 -7.80 -8.22
C ALA A 172 4.03 -8.88 -8.11
N ALA A 173 4.80 -9.10 -9.17
CA ALA A 173 5.87 -10.10 -9.19
C ALA A 173 7.00 -9.75 -8.21
N GLN A 174 7.40 -8.47 -8.14
CA GLN A 174 8.44 -8.01 -7.22
C GLN A 174 8.04 -8.19 -5.75
N ASN A 175 6.74 -8.07 -5.43
CA ASN A 175 6.21 -8.21 -4.07
C ASN A 175 5.65 -9.61 -3.75
N GLY A 176 5.82 -10.59 -4.65
CA GLY A 176 5.38 -11.98 -4.41
C GLY A 176 3.86 -12.19 -4.42
N HIS A 177 3.11 -11.32 -5.10
CA HIS A 177 1.65 -11.40 -5.18
C HIS A 177 1.20 -12.26 -6.38
N ASP A 178 1.28 -13.58 -6.22
CA ASP A 178 1.01 -14.57 -7.27
C ASP A 178 -0.42 -14.51 -7.84
N GLY A 179 -1.41 -14.21 -6.99
CA GLY A 179 -2.81 -14.08 -7.40
C GLY A 179 -3.02 -12.95 -8.42
N ILE A 180 -2.48 -11.76 -8.12
CA ILE A 180 -2.50 -10.63 -9.03
C ILE A 180 -1.65 -10.90 -10.27
N SER A 181 -0.45 -11.46 -10.11
CA SER A 181 0.45 -11.78 -11.23
C SER A 181 -0.21 -12.72 -12.25
N SER A 182 -0.86 -13.77 -11.75
CA SER A 182 -1.63 -14.72 -12.56
C SER A 182 -2.80 -14.04 -13.28
N CYS A 183 -3.47 -13.10 -12.62
CA CYS A 183 -4.57 -12.33 -13.19
C CYS A 183 -4.08 -11.42 -14.34
N CYS A 184 -3.00 -10.68 -14.13
CA CYS A 184 -2.38 -9.84 -15.16
C CYS A 184 -1.93 -10.65 -16.38
N LEU A 185 -1.28 -11.80 -16.19
CA LEU A 185 -0.83 -12.66 -17.29
C LEU A 185 -2.01 -13.18 -18.14
N ARG A 186 -3.13 -13.51 -17.49
CA ARG A 186 -4.35 -13.95 -18.18
C ARG A 186 -4.93 -12.84 -19.07
N GLN A 187 -4.85 -11.58 -18.63
CA GLN A 187 -5.31 -10.43 -19.41
C GLN A 187 -4.35 -10.02 -20.53
N ALA A 188 -3.07 -10.36 -20.43
CA ALA A 188 -2.09 -10.08 -21.48
C ALA A 188 -2.17 -11.08 -22.66
N ARG A 189 -2.58 -12.33 -22.39
CA ARG A 189 -2.63 -13.44 -23.37
C ARG A 189 -3.47 -13.15 -24.63
N PRO A 190 -4.65 -12.49 -24.57
CA PRO A 190 -5.43 -12.15 -25.77
C PRO A 190 -4.75 -11.16 -26.73
N MET A 191 -3.75 -10.39 -26.27
CA MET A 191 -3.07 -9.40 -27.10
C MET A 191 -1.89 -9.97 -27.89
N LEU A 192 -1.26 -11.03 -27.39
CA LEU A 192 -0.14 -11.70 -28.08
C LEU A 192 -0.62 -12.48 -29.31
N THR A 193 -1.87 -12.96 -29.31
CA THR A 193 -2.48 -13.67 -30.45
C THR A 193 -3.01 -12.75 -31.55
N GLN A 194 -3.04 -11.43 -31.34
CA GLN A 194 -3.51 -10.45 -32.34
C GLN A 194 -2.37 -9.73 -33.07
N LYS A 195 -1.09 -10.02 -32.75
CA LYS A 195 0.08 -9.39 -33.40
C LYS A 195 0.75 -10.26 -34.48
N THR A 196 0.10 -11.32 -34.95
CA THR A 196 0.65 -12.26 -35.94
C THR A 196 -0.09 -12.31 -37.28
N HIS A 197 -0.74 -11.22 -37.69
CA HIS A 197 -1.29 -11.08 -39.04
C HIS A 197 -0.80 -9.81 -39.72
#